data_AF-A0A929HZ79-F1
#
_entry.id   AF-A0A929HZ79-F1
#
_cell.length_a   1.000
_cell.length_b   1.000
_cell.length_c   1.000
_cell.angle_alpha   90.00
_cell.angle_beta   90.00
_cell.angle_gamma   90.00
#
_symmetry.space_group_name_H-M   'P 1'
#
loop_
_entity.id
_entity.type
_entity.pdbx_description
1 polymer ?
#
loop_
_entity_poly.entity_id
_entity_poly.type
_entity_poly.pdbx_seq_one_letter_code
_entity_poly.pdbx_strand_id
1 'polypeptide(L)' 'MKEAAITGRIVSVNGPIVKAKGLTEISMFDIAEVGPDRLIGEVIRLEEDLAIIQVYEDNTGL' A
#
# COMPACT_ATOMS: atom_id res chain seq x y z
N MET A 1 -21.55 11.12 2.60
CA MET A 1 -20.39 11.59 1.81
C MET A 1 -19.34 10.50 1.96
N LYS A 2 -18.99 9.76 0.90
CA LYS A 2 -17.83 8.85 0.96
C LYS A 2 -16.59 9.75 0.90
N GLU A 3 -15.76 9.69 1.93
CA GLU A 3 -14.44 10.32 1.93
C GLU A 3 -13.68 9.78 0.72
N ALA A 4 -13.02 10.66 -0.04
CA ALA A 4 -12.26 10.24 -1.21
C ALA A 4 -11.10 9.36 -0.75
N ALA A 5 -11.02 8.12 -1.25
CA ALA A 5 -9.94 7.22 -0.90
C ALA A 5 -8.61 7.78 -1.44
N ILE A 6 -7.63 7.95 -0.55
CA ILE A 6 -6.26 8.31 -0.91
C ILE A 6 -5.70 7.21 -1.82
N THR A 7 -5.15 7.58 -2.97
CA THR A 7 -4.62 6.61 -3.95
C THR A 7 -3.16 6.89 -4.26
N GLY A 8 -2.35 5.84 -4.25
CA GLY A 8 -0.93 5.89 -4.55
C GLY A 8 -0.55 5.07 -5.78
N ARG A 9 0.74 5.07 -6.11
CA ARG A 9 1.32 4.26 -7.18
C ARG A 9 2.35 3.30 -6.62
N ILE A 10 2.22 2.02 -6.94
CA ILE A 10 3.23 1.01 -6.66
C ILE A 10 4.50 1.32 -7.44
N VAL A 11 5.64 1.34 -6.75
CA VAL A 11 6.97 1.56 -7.35
C VAL A 11 7.88 0.34 -7.23
N SER A 12 7.57 -0.61 -6.34
CA SER A 12 8.32 -1.86 -6.18
C SER A 12 7.49 -2.92 -5.47
N VAL A 13 7.66 -4.18 -5.87
CA VAL A 13 7.07 -5.37 -5.24
C VAL A 13 8.21 -6.37 -4.96
N ASN A 14 8.37 -6.81 -3.72
CA ASN A 14 9.39 -7.79 -3.31
C ASN A 14 8.76 -8.84 -2.38
N GLY A 15 8.21 -9.91 -2.96
CA GLY A 15 7.35 -10.82 -2.21
C GLY A 15 6.22 -10.02 -1.54
N PRO A 16 5.87 -10.27 -0.27
CA PRO A 16 4.73 -9.59 0.39
C PRO A 16 4.97 -8.09 0.66
N ILE A 17 6.15 -7.55 0.37
CA ILE A 17 6.49 -6.15 0.64
C ILE A 17 6.29 -5.30 -0.62
N VAL A 18 5.38 -4.34 -0.53
CA VAL A 18 5.06 -3.38 -1.59
C VAL A 18 5.49 -1.98 -1.18
N LYS A 19 6.15 -1.26 -2.08
CA LYS A 19 6.48 0.15 -1.91
C LYS A 19 5.55 1.00 -2.79
N ALA A 20 4.92 2.01 -2.21
CA ALA A 20 4.02 2.91 -2.92
C ALA A 20 4.36 4.38 -2.66
N LYS A 21 4.22 5.23 -3.68
CA LYS A 21 4.37 6.68 -3.61
C LYS A 21 3.03 7.40 -3.76
N GLY A 22 2.97 8.66 -3.32
CA GLY A 22 1.79 9.52 -3.49
C GLY A 22 0.66 9.22 -2.51
N LEU A 23 0.91 8.42 -1.47
CA LEU A 23 0.00 8.23 -0.35
C LEU A 23 0.26 9.33 0.68
N THR A 24 -0.32 10.50 0.45
CA THR A 24 -0.31 11.60 1.43
C THR A 24 -1.33 11.32 2.53
N GLU A 25 -1.06 11.73 3.76
CA GLU A 25 -2.01 11.63 4.88
C GLU A 25 -2.33 10.20 5.35
N ILE A 26 -1.45 9.24 5.09
CA ILE A 26 -1.51 7.90 5.71
C ILE A 26 -0.64 7.82 6.97
N SER A 27 -0.98 6.90 7.84
CA SER A 27 -0.27 6.59 9.08
C SER A 27 0.27 5.17 9.07
N MET A 28 1.21 4.91 9.98
CA MET A 28 1.58 3.55 10.36
C MET A 28 0.34 2.77 10.80
N PHE A 29 0.28 1.48 10.45
CA PHE A 29 -0.82 0.55 10.74
C PHE A 29 -2.13 0.81 9.98
N ASP A 30 -2.16 1.78 9.06
CA ASP A 30 -3.30 1.93 8.16
C ASP A 30 -3.44 0.71 7.26
N ILE A 31 -4.68 0.32 6.99
CA ILE A 31 -5.02 -0.75 6.06
C ILE A 31 -5.09 -0.19 4.65
N ALA A 32 -4.49 -0.90 3.70
CA ALA A 32 -4.46 -0.54 2.29
C ALA A 32 -4.99 -1.67 1.40
N GLU A 33 -5.68 -1.30 0.34
CA GLU A 33 -5.96 -2.18 -0.81
C GLU A 33 -4.82 -2.01 -1.83
N VAL A 34 -4.23 -3.13 -2.27
CA VAL A 34 -3.03 -3.14 -3.10
C VAL A 34 -3.31 -3.83 -4.44
N GLY A 35 -2.97 -3.13 -5.54
CA GLY A 35 -3.08 -3.67 -6.89
C GLY A 35 -4.52 -3.77 -7.42
N PRO A 36 -4.69 -4.33 -8.64
CA PRO A 36 -6.00 -4.43 -9.30
C PRO A 36 -6.97 -5.36 -8.58
N ASP A 37 -6.45 -6.39 -7.92
CA ASP A 37 -7.25 -7.37 -7.16
C ASP A 37 -7.59 -6.89 -5.76
N ARG A 38 -7.12 -5.69 -5.36
CA ARG A 38 -7.38 -5.06 -4.05
C ARG A 38 -6.98 -5.95 -2.89
N LEU A 39 -5.78 -6.54 -2.98
CA LEU A 39 -5.23 -7.37 -1.91
C LEU A 39 -5.09 -6.54 -0.63
N ILE A 40 -5.41 -7.14 0.52
CA ILE A 40 -5.32 -6.44 1.79
C ILE A 40 -3.87 -6.42 2.29
N GLY A 41 -3.43 -5.23 2.70
CA GLY A 41 -2.16 -5.03 3.38
C GLY A 41 -2.20 -3.95 4.46
N GLU A 42 -1.08 -3.81 5.15
CA GLU A 42 -0.90 -2.87 6.27
C GLU A 42 0.35 -2.03 6.06
N VAL A 43 0.28 -0.73 6.35
CA VAL A 43 1.44 0.17 6.33
C VAL A 43 2.34 -0.16 7.51
N ILE A 44 3.49 -0.79 7.23
CA ILE A 44 4.46 -1.21 8.24
C ILE A 44 5.67 -0.26 8.36
N ARG A 45 5.81 0.70 7.43
CA ARG A 45 6.81 1.77 7.51
C ARG A 45 6.42 2.95 6.61
N LEU A 46 6.79 4.15 7.06
CA LEU A 46 6.79 5.37 6.26
C LEU A 46 8.24 5.87 6.10
N GLU A 47 8.68 6.11 4.87
CA GLU A 47 10.03 6.60 4.54
C GLU A 47 9.90 7.74 3.53
N GLU A 48 10.20 8.99 3.93
CA GLU A 48 10.11 10.17 3.05
C GLU A 48 8.77 10.28 2.30
N ASP A 49 8.74 9.87 1.02
CA ASP A 49 7.58 9.90 0.12
C ASP A 49 7.00 8.50 -0.17
N LEU A 50 7.47 7.49 0.56
CA LEU A 50 7.12 6.08 0.41
C LEU A 50 6.31 5.55 1.59
N ALA A 51 5.27 4.82 1.25
CA ALA A 51 4.66 3.83 2.12
C ALA A 51 5.26 2.46 1.83
N ILE A 52 5.63 1.72 2.87
CA ILE A 52 5.99 0.31 2.77
C ILE A 52 4.83 -0.48 3.37
N ILE A 53 4.20 -1.28 2.53
CA ILE A 53 2.98 -2.02 2.83
C ILE A 53 3.32 -3.51 2.82
N GLN A 54 2.92 -4.21 3.87
CA GLN A 54 2.96 -5.67 3.89
C GLN A 54 1.60 -6.21 3.47
N VAL A 55 1.56 -6.98 2.40
CA VAL A 55 0.36 -7.67 1.90
C VAL A 55 0.22 -9.01 2.63
N TYR A 56 -1.00 -9.34 3.08
CA TYR A 56 -1.27 -10.59 3.80
C TYR A 56 -1.58 -11.77 2.87
N GLU A 57 -2.05 -11.47 1.66
CA GLU A 57 -2.44 -12.44 0.63
C GLU A 57 -1.31 -12.73 -0.35
N ASP A 58 -1.43 -13.84 -1.11
CA ASP A 58 -0.51 -14.13 -2.22
C ASP A 58 -0.60 -13.01 -3.25
N ASN A 59 0.55 -12.39 -3.54
CA ASN A 59 0.66 -11.27 -4.46
C ASN A 59 1.42 -11.64 -5.74
N THR A 60 1.41 -12.92 -6.10
CA THR A 60 1.93 -13.39 -7.39
C THR A 60 1.20 -12.70 -8.54
N GLY A 61 1.96 -11.99 -9.38
CA GLY A 61 1.43 -11.30 -10.58
C GLY A 61 1.17 -9.80 -10.40
N LEU A 62 1.49 -9.24 -9.24
CA LEU A 62 1.39 -7.81 -8.91
C LEU A 62 2.59 -6.99 -9.42
#